data_AF-A0A537KQH6-F1
#
_entry.id   AF-A0A537KQH6-F1
#
_cell.length_a   1.000
_cell.length_b   1.000
_cell.length_c   1.000
_cell.angle_alpha   90.00
_cell.angle_beta   90.00
_cell.angle_gamma   90.00
#
_symmetry.space_group_name_H-M   'P 1'
#
loop_
_entity.id
_entity.type
_entity.pdbx_description
1 polymer ?
#
loop_
_entity_poly.entity_id
_entity_poly.type
_entity_poly.pdbx_seq_one_letter_code
_entity_poly.pdbx_strand_id
1 'polypeptide(L)'
;MAESKGVEAAAQDLRTEIDLPGAMRWIRRRRDAVRVGLLALITALPGRLGTISRIQAVRTVLESERALVALREIGADHLQALSYPLGFRRPRHLRARRDLVTQHETGPDPPGA
;
A
#
# COMPACT_ATOMS: atom_id res chain seq x y z
N MET A 1 -12.37 5.88 15.78
CA MET A 1 -11.84 7.27 15.72
C MET A 1 -10.52 7.49 16.49
N ALA A 2 -9.80 6.45 16.96
CA ALA A 2 -8.56 6.65 17.74
C ALA A 2 -7.25 6.55 16.93
N GLU A 3 -7.29 6.09 15.68
CA GLU A 3 -6.09 5.87 14.86
C GLU A 3 -5.56 7.16 14.20
N SER A 4 -6.38 8.22 14.13
CA SER A 4 -6.08 9.42 13.33
C SER A 4 -4.90 10.24 13.84
N LYS A 5 -4.80 10.55 15.15
CA LYS A 5 -3.72 11.40 15.67
C LYS A 5 -2.33 10.80 15.48
N GLY A 6 -2.18 9.49 15.70
CA GLY A 6 -0.89 8.81 15.53
C GLY A 6 -0.49 8.69 14.05
N VAL A 7 -1.45 8.42 13.16
CA VAL A 7 -1.18 8.31 11.72
C VAL A 7 -0.92 9.68 11.08
N GLU A 8 -1.59 10.74 11.53
CA GLU A 8 -1.35 12.11 11.07
C GLU A 8 0.03 12.62 11.47
N ALA A 9 0.42 12.45 12.74
CA ALA A 9 1.77 12.79 13.21
C ALA A 9 2.84 12.03 12.43
N ALA A 10 2.67 10.70 12.29
CA ALA A 10 3.58 9.89 11.49
C ALA A 10 3.61 10.29 10.00
N ALA A 11 2.48 10.72 9.43
CA ALA A 11 2.42 11.21 8.06
C ALA A 11 3.23 12.50 7.88
N GLN A 12 3.08 13.44 8.81
CA GLN A 12 3.82 14.70 8.81
C GLN A 12 5.33 14.46 8.94
N ASP A 13 5.75 13.52 9.80
CA ASP A 13 7.15 13.22 10.04
C ASP A 13 7.80 12.43 8.88
N LEU A 14 7.08 11.50 8.26
CA LEU A 14 7.63 10.62 7.22
C LEU A 14 7.64 11.24 5.82
N ARG A 15 6.83 12.27 5.57
CA ARG A 15 6.66 12.90 4.25
C ARG A 15 6.52 14.42 4.41
N THR A 16 7.63 15.06 4.74
CA THR A 16 7.73 16.51 4.97
C THR A 16 7.66 17.33 3.68
N GLU A 17 7.87 16.69 2.53
CA GLU A 17 7.93 17.32 1.21
C GLU A 17 6.57 17.53 0.53
N ILE A 18 5.48 17.02 1.12
CA ILE A 18 4.12 17.14 0.59
C ILE A 18 3.13 17.62 1.66
N ASP A 19 1.97 18.10 1.21
CA ASP A 19 0.89 18.51 2.10
C ASP A 19 0.38 17.33 2.96
N LEU A 20 -0.10 17.63 4.18
CA LEU A 20 -0.61 16.60 5.11
C LEU A 20 -1.67 15.69 4.48
N PRO A 21 -2.67 16.18 3.71
CA PRO A 21 -3.59 15.32 2.97
C PRO A 21 -2.88 14.37 1.99
N GLY A 22 -1.85 14.84 1.28
CA GLY A 22 -0.98 14.04 0.43
C GLY A 22 -0.24 12.96 1.21
N ALA A 23 0.41 13.34 2.32
CA ALA A 23 1.15 12.44 3.21
C ALA A 23 0.24 11.33 3.79
N MET A 24 -0.96 11.69 4.24
CA MET A 24 -1.94 10.72 4.75
C MET A 24 -2.39 9.75 3.65
N ARG A 25 -2.67 10.24 2.43
CA ARG A 25 -3.00 9.36 1.28
C ARG A 25 -1.84 8.40 0.99
N TRP A 26 -0.60 8.87 1.07
CA TRP A 26 0.58 8.06 0.86
C TRP A 26 0.72 6.95 1.91
N ILE A 27 0.60 7.27 3.21
CA ILE A 27 0.65 6.26 4.29
C ILE A 27 -0.46 5.23 4.14
N ARG A 28 -1.70 5.66 3.90
CA ARG A 28 -2.84 4.75 3.74
C ARG A 28 -2.61 3.77 2.59
N ARG A 29 -2.22 4.28 1.41
CA ARG A 29 -1.89 3.43 0.25
C ARG A 29 -0.79 2.43 0.56
N ARG A 30 0.25 2.86 1.26
CA ARG A 30 1.38 1.99 1.62
C ARG A 30 0.96 0.91 2.61
N ARG A 31 0.16 1.27 3.63
CA ARG A 31 -0.38 0.34 4.63
C ARG A 31 -1.29 -0.71 3.98
N ASP A 32 -2.18 -0.29 3.10
CA ASP A 32 -3.11 -1.20 2.43
C ASP A 32 -2.38 -2.16 1.49
N ALA A 33 -1.37 -1.68 0.77
CA ALA A 33 -0.54 -2.54 -0.06
C ALA A 33 0.22 -3.60 0.75
N VAL A 34 0.77 -3.23 1.91
CA VAL A 34 1.40 -4.19 2.84
C VAL A 34 0.38 -5.22 3.33
N ARG A 35 -0.83 -4.80 3.73
CA ARG A 35 -1.88 -5.72 4.18
C ARG A 35 -2.30 -6.72 3.12
N VAL A 36 -2.50 -6.27 1.89
CA VAL A 36 -2.85 -7.15 0.76
C VAL A 36 -1.73 -8.16 0.50
N GLY A 37 -0.48 -7.70 0.49
CA GLY A 37 0.67 -8.59 0.31
C GLY A 37 0.85 -9.60 1.46
N LEU A 38 0.63 -9.17 2.71
CA LEU A 38 0.63 -10.06 3.88
C LEU A 38 -0.44 -11.14 3.77
N LEU A 39 -1.67 -10.75 3.41
CA LEU A 39 -2.76 -11.69 3.22
C LEU A 39 -2.40 -12.72 2.14
N ALA A 40 -1.93 -12.25 0.97
CA ALA A 40 -1.55 -13.14 -0.13
C ALA A 40 -0.45 -14.14 0.28
N LEU A 41 0.57 -13.71 1.01
CA LEU A 41 1.64 -14.58 1.50
C LEU A 41 1.15 -15.59 2.53
N ILE A 42 0.32 -15.16 3.50
CA ILE A 42 -0.26 -16.06 4.51
C ILE A 42 -1.14 -17.12 3.84
N THR A 43 -1.91 -16.73 2.82
CA THR A 43 -2.75 -17.67 2.07
C THR A 43 -1.96 -18.61 1.17
N ALA A 44 -0.83 -18.16 0.62
CA ALA A 44 0.00 -18.96 -0.28
C ALA A 44 0.94 -19.92 0.47
N LEU A 45 1.35 -19.55 1.69
CA LEU A 45 2.30 -20.29 2.51
C LEU A 45 1.73 -20.58 3.91
N PRO A 46 0.59 -21.29 4.01
CA PRO A 46 0.00 -21.62 5.29
C PRO A 46 1.01 -22.44 6.12
N GLY A 47 1.23 -22.02 7.37
CA GLY A 47 2.14 -22.69 8.32
C GLY A 47 3.50 -22.02 8.53
N ARG A 48 3.94 -21.11 7.65
CA ARG A 48 5.20 -20.36 7.85
C ARG A 48 5.05 -19.01 8.53
N LEU A 49 3.90 -18.36 8.37
CA LEU A 49 3.70 -16.94 8.73
C LEU A 49 2.57 -16.71 9.75
N GLY A 50 1.98 -17.79 10.28
CA GLY A 50 0.77 -17.74 11.10
C GLY A 50 -0.50 -17.43 10.28
N THR A 51 -1.60 -17.11 10.97
CA THR A 51 -2.92 -16.85 10.35
C THR A 51 -3.36 -15.38 10.43
N ILE A 52 -2.62 -14.54 11.18
CA ILE A 52 -2.99 -13.15 11.44
C ILE A 52 -2.27 -12.23 10.46
N SER A 53 -3.02 -11.58 9.57
CA SER A 53 -2.50 -10.62 8.58
C SER A 53 -2.19 -9.23 9.15
N ARG A 54 -1.47 -9.17 10.28
CA ARG A 54 -0.96 -7.94 10.90
C ARG A 54 0.55 -7.99 10.98
N ILE A 55 1.22 -6.88 10.66
CA ILE A 55 2.69 -6.84 10.64
C ILE A 55 3.30 -7.15 12.01
N GLN A 56 2.65 -6.73 13.11
CA GLN A 56 3.10 -7.05 14.47
C GLN A 56 3.08 -8.56 14.75
N ALA A 57 2.02 -9.25 14.33
CA ALA A 57 1.93 -10.69 14.50
C ALA A 57 3.02 -11.41 13.69
N VAL A 58 3.30 -10.96 12.47
CA VAL A 58 4.38 -11.51 11.65
C VAL A 58 5.75 -11.22 12.25
N ARG A 59 5.98 -10.05 12.85
CA ARG A 59 7.23 -9.76 13.58
C ARG A 59 7.46 -10.74 14.72
N THR A 60 6.42 -11.08 15.46
CA THR A 60 6.50 -12.08 16.54
C THR A 60 6.82 -13.46 15.99
N VAL A 61 6.16 -13.90 14.91
CA VAL A 61 6.40 -15.21 14.29
C VAL A 61 7.80 -15.32 13.68
N LEU A 62 8.30 -14.25 13.06
CA LEU A 62 9.61 -14.21 12.41
C LEU A 62 10.74 -13.76 13.36
N GLU A 63 10.42 -13.44 14.62
CA GLU A 63 11.36 -12.89 15.61
C GLU A 63 12.25 -11.75 15.07
N SER A 64 11.66 -10.87 14.25
CA SER A 64 12.42 -9.87 13.49
C SER A 64 11.70 -8.54 13.37
N GLU A 65 12.40 -7.46 13.73
CA GLU A 65 11.95 -6.08 13.50
C GLU A 65 11.85 -5.73 12.00
N ARG A 66 12.60 -6.46 11.16
CA ARG A 66 12.67 -6.30 9.70
C ARG A 66 11.75 -7.26 8.95
N ALA A 67 10.57 -7.57 9.52
CA ALA A 67 9.62 -8.53 8.96
C ALA A 67 9.30 -8.35 7.46
N LEU A 68 9.24 -7.13 6.91
CA LEU A 68 8.98 -6.92 5.49
C LEU A 68 10.11 -7.44 4.58
N VAL A 69 11.37 -7.36 5.04
CA VAL A 69 12.52 -7.89 4.29
C VAL A 69 12.51 -9.40 4.35
N ALA A 70 12.33 -9.97 5.54
CA ALA A 70 12.21 -11.42 5.73
C ALA A 70 11.04 -12.01 4.92
N LEU A 71 9.88 -11.35 4.89
CA LEU A 71 8.74 -11.75 4.05
C LEU A 71 9.06 -11.75 2.57
N ARG A 72 9.88 -10.79 2.11
CA ARG A 72 10.30 -10.71 0.71
C ARG A 72 11.22 -11.88 0.34
N GLU A 73 12.07 -12.31 1.25
CA GLU A 73 12.94 -13.48 1.08
C GLU A 73 12.13 -14.79 1.12
N ILE A 74 11.25 -14.95 2.10
CA ILE A 74 10.37 -16.12 2.23
C ILE A 74 9.44 -16.27 1.02
N GLY A 75 8.94 -15.14 0.50
CA GLY A 75 8.06 -15.07 -0.66
C GLY A 75 8.78 -14.88 -1.99
N ALA A 76 10.08 -15.18 -2.09
CA ALA A 76 10.90 -14.92 -3.29
C ALA A 76 10.25 -15.46 -4.58
N ASP A 77 9.70 -16.67 -4.54
CA ASP A 77 9.05 -17.32 -5.68
C ASP A 77 7.74 -16.62 -6.11
N HIS A 78 7.17 -15.79 -5.24
CA HIS A 78 5.89 -15.12 -5.45
C HIS A 78 6.03 -13.61 -5.69
N LEU A 79 7.25 -13.04 -5.73
CA LEU A 79 7.46 -11.59 -5.87
C LEU A 79 6.84 -11.00 -7.14
N GLN A 80 6.78 -11.78 -8.22
CA GLN A 80 6.14 -11.39 -9.47
C GLN A 80 4.62 -11.28 -9.35
N ALA A 81 4.00 -12.02 -8.42
CA ALA A 81 2.56 -12.02 -8.19
C ALA A 81 2.13 -10.99 -7.13
N LEU A 82 3.04 -10.58 -6.25
CA LEU A 82 2.79 -9.67 -5.13
C LEU A 82 2.90 -8.19 -5.54
N SER A 83 2.12 -7.34 -4.87
CA SER A 83 2.19 -5.89 -5.06
C SER A 83 3.35 -5.27 -4.28
N TYR A 84 3.91 -4.18 -4.80
CA TYR A 84 4.80 -3.30 -4.05
C TYR A 84 4.11 -2.84 -2.76
N PRO A 85 4.78 -2.84 -1.59
CA PRO A 85 6.24 -2.90 -1.41
C PRO A 85 6.86 -4.29 -1.26
N LEU A 86 6.06 -5.36 -1.16
CA LEU A 86 6.60 -6.71 -0.97
C LEU A 86 7.08 -7.31 -2.29
N GLY A 87 6.28 -7.19 -3.36
CA GLY A 87 6.62 -7.66 -4.70
C GLY A 87 6.90 -6.55 -5.69
N PHE A 88 6.87 -6.91 -6.97
CA PHE A 88 7.19 -6.00 -8.08
C PHE A 88 5.95 -5.44 -8.79
N ARG A 89 4.76 -5.99 -8.53
CA ARG A 89 3.56 -5.50 -9.21
C ARG A 89 3.22 -4.12 -8.68
N ARG A 90 2.97 -3.19 -9.60
CA ARG A 90 2.39 -1.91 -9.24
C ARG A 90 0.98 -2.17 -8.69
N PRO A 91 0.59 -1.55 -7.55
CA PRO A 91 -0.78 -1.62 -7.08
C PRO A 91 -1.67 -1.18 -8.24
N ARG A 92 -2.54 -2.08 -8.71
CA ARG A 92 -3.65 -1.66 -9.53
C ARG A 92 -4.52 -0.89 -8.56
N HIS A 93 -4.40 0.43 -8.57
CA HIS A 93 -5.50 1.25 -8.08
C HIS A 93 -6.70 0.69 -8.82
N LEU A 94 -7.61 0.05 -8.09
CA LEU A 94 -8.99 -0.05 -8.51
C LEU A 94 -9.36 1.43 -8.69
N ARG A 95 -9.09 1.97 -9.87
CA ARG A 95 -9.88 3.07 -10.39
C ARG A 95 -11.24 2.40 -10.35
N ALA A 96 -11.97 2.65 -9.27
CA ALA A 96 -13.41 2.63 -9.37
C ALA A 96 -13.67 3.31 -10.70
N ARG A 97 -14.43 2.65 -11.58
CA ARG A 97 -14.98 3.25 -12.78
C ARG A 97 -15.89 4.43 -12.37
N ARG A 98 -15.33 5.42 -11.66
CA ARG A 98 -15.85 6.77 -11.55
C ARG A 98 -15.47 7.37 -12.88
N ASP A 99 -16.33 7.04 -13.83
CA ASP A 99 -16.68 7.94 -14.90
C ASP A 99 -15.48 8.46 -15.69
N LEU A 100 -15.00 7.61 -16.60
CA LEU A 100 -14.47 8.11 -17.88
C LEU A 100 -15.51 8.97 -18.65
N VAL A 101 -16.76 9.02 -18.16
CA VAL A 101 -17.86 9.84 -18.66
C VAL A 101 -17.65 11.34 -18.37
N THR A 102 -16.74 11.72 -17.46
CA THR A 102 -16.46 13.14 -17.12
C THR A 102 -15.05 13.60 -17.49
N GLN A 103 -14.38 12.93 -18.43
CA GLN A 103 -13.29 13.61 -19.14
C GLN A 103 -13.92 14.67 -20.05
N HIS A 104 -13.81 15.94 -19.65
CA HIS A 104 -14.16 17.05 -20.53
C HIS A 104 -13.31 16.96 -21.79
N GLU A 105 -13.94 17.02 -22.97
CA GLU A 105 -13.21 17.17 -24.22
C GLU A 105 -12.30 18.39 -24.11
N THR A 106 -11.01 18.18 -24.32
CA THR A 106 -10.07 19.29 -24.50
C THR A 106 -10.25 19.79 -25.92
N GLY A 107 -11.25 20.65 -26.12
CA GLY A 107 -11.43 21.41 -27.35
C GLY A 107 -10.37 22.53 -27.42
N PRO A 108 -9.90 22.91 -28.62
CA PRO A 108 -9.05 24.08 -28.78
C PRO A 108 -9.76 25.32 -28.21
N ASP A 109 -9.01 26.18 -27.52
CA ASP A 109 -9.53 27.48 -27.06
C ASP A 109 -10.13 28.22 -28.27
N PRO A 110 -11.36 28.77 -28.15
CA PRO A 110 -11.94 29.53 -29.24
C PRO A 110 -11.04 30.74 -29.53
N PRO A 111 -10.73 31.05 -30.81
CA PRO A 111 -9.93 32.21 -31.14
C PRO A 111 -10.63 33.47 -30.62
N GLY A 112 -9.90 34.23 -29.81
CA GLY A 112 -10.39 35.44 -29.16
C GLY A 112 -10.96 36.44 -30.17
N ALA A 113 -12.12 36.99 -29.84
CA ALA A 113 -12.70 38.16 -30.49
C ALA A 113 -11.99 39.45 -30.05
#